data_AF-A0A7S0EK90-F1
#
_entry.id   AF-A0A7S0EK90-F1
#
_cell.length_a   1.000
_cell.length_b   1.000
_cell.length_c   1.000
_cell.angle_alpha   90.00
_cell.angle_beta   90.00
_cell.angle_gamma   90.00
#
_symmetry.space_group_name_H-M   'P 1'
#
loop_
_entity.id
_entity.type
_entity.pdbx_description
1 polymer ?
#
loop_
_entity_poly.entity_id
_entity_poly.type
_entity_poly.pdbx_seq_one_letter_code
_entity_poly.pdbx_strand_id
1 'polypeptide(L)'
;AAPTAPAALAAPAAPAPPPTAALNLTTDPKLLYSIDVECVATGMGHHDRSVAQIGLVDAESAKVLNLYIKPIKPVTSCLTPLTGLTPEHIEAHGTTLEEALVTLRAALPKHAYLVGQNIRKDTEWLELEEGVDFAGCIDLAGLTRVYNPKYSSYTHFGLDHVATAWLGEALGEGEAHDALGDAAKSMRVYRKYLQVSGADGGGAAQGALGEAQQLLLRAPKAPSFAVQNPTFDGVCQGNRKTCKCGQPFFS
;
A
#
# COMPACT_ATOMS: atom_id res chain seq x y z
N ALA A 1 -16.14 5.08 59.69
CA ALA A 1 -16.37 4.35 58.42
C ALA A 1 -15.68 5.15 57.32
N ALA A 2 -14.62 4.60 56.73
CA ALA A 2 -13.92 5.23 55.61
C ALA A 2 -14.69 4.97 54.30
N PRO A 3 -14.75 5.93 53.36
CA PRO A 3 -15.45 5.72 52.10
C PRO A 3 -14.62 4.81 51.19
N THR A 4 -15.25 3.76 50.68
CA THR A 4 -14.70 2.85 49.68
C THR A 4 -14.54 3.57 48.34
N ALA A 5 -13.34 3.48 47.76
CA ALA A 5 -13.05 3.98 46.42
C ALA A 5 -13.85 3.20 45.36
N PRO A 6 -14.31 3.85 44.27
CA PRO A 6 -15.04 3.17 43.22
C PRO A 6 -14.09 2.27 42.42
N ALA A 7 -14.54 1.04 42.15
CA ALA A 7 -13.82 0.09 41.32
C ALA A 7 -13.63 0.65 39.91
N ALA A 8 -12.39 0.67 39.43
CA ALA A 8 -12.07 1.02 38.06
C ALA A 8 -12.73 0.01 37.10
N LEU A 9 -13.61 0.52 36.22
CA LEU A 9 -14.17 -0.26 35.12
C LEU A 9 -13.02 -0.74 34.22
N ALA A 10 -12.90 -2.06 34.08
CA ALA A 10 -11.92 -2.67 33.18
C ALA A 10 -12.16 -2.18 31.75
N ALA A 11 -11.07 -1.77 31.08
CA ALA A 11 -11.12 -1.41 29.67
C ALA A 11 -11.66 -2.60 28.84
N PRO A 12 -12.50 -2.35 27.82
CA PRO A 12 -12.99 -3.43 26.97
C PRO A 12 -11.80 -4.12 26.31
N ALA A 13 -11.81 -5.45 26.34
CA ALA A 13 -10.81 -6.27 25.67
C ALA A 13 -10.73 -5.88 24.18
N ALA A 14 -9.51 -5.73 23.66
CA ALA A 14 -9.31 -5.50 22.24
C ALA A 14 -9.97 -6.63 21.44
N PRO A 15 -10.63 -6.33 20.30
CA PRO A 15 -11.23 -7.37 19.47
C PRO A 15 -10.16 -8.37 19.06
N ALA A 16 -10.47 -9.66 19.19
CA ALA A 16 -9.57 -10.73 18.77
C ALA A 16 -9.24 -10.56 17.27
N PRO A 17 -7.97 -10.79 16.86
CA PRO A 17 -7.62 -10.77 15.44
C PRO A 17 -8.50 -11.79 14.69
N PRO A 18 -8.91 -11.49 13.44
CA PRO A 18 -9.69 -12.45 12.66
C PRO A 18 -8.91 -13.76 12.51
N PRO A 19 -9.57 -14.92 12.52
CA PRO A 19 -8.91 -16.19 12.26
C PRO A 19 -8.26 -16.18 10.86
N THR A 20 -7.06 -16.74 10.77
CA THR A 20 -6.18 -16.78 9.58
C THR A 20 -6.88 -17.22 8.29
N ALA A 21 -7.88 -18.10 8.40
CA ALA A 21 -8.68 -18.59 7.26
C ALA A 21 -9.62 -17.54 6.64
N ALA A 22 -9.97 -16.46 7.36
CA ALA A 22 -10.83 -15.38 6.86
C ALA A 22 -10.05 -14.28 6.10
N LEU A 23 -8.72 -14.34 6.09
CA LEU A 23 -7.84 -13.29 5.56
C LEU A 23 -7.05 -13.70 4.30
N ASN A 24 -7.36 -14.86 3.69
CA ASN A 24 -6.61 -15.43 2.56
C ASN A 24 -5.09 -15.43 2.78
N LEU A 25 -4.64 -15.62 4.03
CA LEU A 25 -3.23 -15.61 4.35
C LEU A 25 -2.58 -16.90 3.86
N THR A 26 -1.46 -16.76 3.16
CA THR A 26 -0.56 -17.87 2.85
C THR A 26 0.84 -17.54 3.34
N THR A 27 1.53 -18.54 3.87
CA THR A 27 2.92 -18.43 4.31
C THR A 27 3.87 -19.15 3.36
N ASP A 28 3.37 -19.78 2.30
CA ASP A 28 4.22 -20.42 1.29
C ASP A 28 4.87 -19.33 0.41
N PRO A 29 6.20 -19.13 0.50
CA PRO A 29 6.88 -18.10 -0.29
C PRO A 29 6.75 -18.33 -1.80
N LYS A 30 6.49 -19.56 -2.26
CA LYS A 30 6.30 -19.83 -3.70
C LYS A 30 5.00 -19.24 -4.25
N LEU A 31 4.05 -18.94 -3.37
CA LEU A 31 2.77 -18.36 -3.74
C LEU A 31 2.76 -16.83 -3.58
N LEU A 32 3.77 -16.23 -2.95
CA LEU A 32 3.72 -14.82 -2.55
C LEU A 32 4.45 -13.92 -3.54
N TYR A 33 3.73 -12.92 -4.04
CA TYR A 33 4.24 -11.87 -4.90
C TYR A 33 3.69 -10.52 -4.42
N SER A 34 4.38 -9.43 -4.73
CA SER A 34 3.88 -8.08 -4.49
C SER A 34 4.02 -7.26 -5.75
N ILE A 35 2.98 -6.48 -6.05
CA ILE A 35 2.91 -5.58 -7.19
C ILE A 35 2.47 -4.20 -6.72
N ASP A 36 2.98 -3.17 -7.38
CA ASP A 36 2.64 -1.77 -7.15
C ASP A 36 2.77 -1.00 -8.46
N VAL A 37 2.07 0.13 -8.58
CA VAL A 37 2.11 1.01 -9.75
C VAL A 37 2.36 2.47 -9.38
N GLU A 38 3.21 3.13 -10.17
CA GLU A 38 3.27 4.59 -10.20
C GLU A 38 2.48 5.15 -11.38
N CYS A 39 1.77 6.24 -11.12
CA CYS A 39 0.90 6.88 -12.09
C CYS A 39 1.30 8.34 -12.32
N VAL A 40 1.40 8.73 -13.58
CA VAL A 40 1.56 10.14 -13.98
C VAL A 40 0.22 10.79 -14.25
N ALA A 41 0.19 12.12 -14.24
CA ALA A 41 -1.00 12.88 -14.58
C ALA A 41 -1.11 13.08 -16.10
N THR A 42 -2.28 12.74 -16.66
CA THR A 42 -2.62 12.96 -18.09
C THR A 42 -3.72 14.00 -18.25
N GLY A 43 -3.92 14.82 -17.23
CA GLY A 43 -4.89 15.92 -17.15
C GLY A 43 -4.79 16.62 -15.80
N MET A 44 -5.68 17.60 -15.54
CA MET A 44 -5.63 18.42 -14.33
C MET A 44 -6.51 17.88 -13.18
N GLY A 45 -7.43 16.96 -13.47
CA GLY A 45 -8.28 16.31 -12.47
C GLY A 45 -7.53 15.29 -11.62
N HIS A 46 -8.09 14.93 -10.46
CA HIS A 46 -7.46 13.93 -9.57
C HIS A 46 -7.60 12.49 -10.05
N HIS A 47 -8.50 12.23 -11.00
CA HIS A 47 -8.64 10.92 -11.68
C HIS A 47 -7.95 10.88 -13.04
N ASP A 48 -7.42 12.00 -13.52
CA ASP A 48 -6.72 12.06 -14.80
C ASP A 48 -5.30 11.50 -14.64
N ARG A 49 -5.21 10.18 -14.54
CA ARG A 49 -3.99 9.43 -14.27
C ARG A 49 -3.78 8.34 -15.32
N SER A 50 -2.54 7.95 -15.53
CA SER A 50 -2.16 6.79 -16.32
C SER A 50 -0.94 6.12 -15.71
N VAL A 51 -0.93 4.79 -15.71
CA VAL A 51 0.19 3.98 -15.23
C VAL A 51 1.45 4.34 -16.03
N ALA A 52 2.55 4.52 -15.33
CA ALA A 52 3.85 4.86 -15.89
C ALA A 52 4.99 3.98 -15.34
N GLN A 53 4.74 3.22 -14.26
CA GLN A 53 5.65 2.20 -13.77
C GLN A 53 4.87 1.01 -13.21
N ILE A 54 5.42 -0.20 -13.39
CA ILE A 54 4.95 -1.42 -12.75
C ILE A 54 6.15 -2.08 -12.08
N GLY A 55 6.06 -2.28 -10.75
CA GLY A 55 7.03 -3.06 -9.99
C GLY A 55 6.45 -4.39 -9.56
N LEU A 56 7.14 -5.51 -9.81
CA LEU A 56 6.76 -6.85 -9.34
C LEU A 56 7.95 -7.49 -8.62
N VAL A 57 7.71 -7.98 -7.41
CA VAL A 57 8.70 -8.72 -6.61
C VAL A 57 8.16 -10.06 -6.14
N ASP A 58 9.08 -10.97 -5.84
CA ASP A 58 8.76 -12.24 -5.19
C ASP A 58 8.70 -12.12 -3.66
N ALA A 59 8.48 -13.25 -2.99
CA ALA A 59 8.40 -13.36 -1.54
C ALA A 59 9.64 -12.86 -0.80
N GLU A 60 10.81 -12.79 -1.45
CA GLU A 60 12.06 -12.33 -0.86
C GLU A 60 12.37 -10.88 -1.20
N SER A 61 11.38 -10.15 -1.72
CA SER A 61 11.53 -8.77 -2.21
C SER A 61 12.52 -8.69 -3.38
N ALA A 62 12.84 -9.80 -4.05
CA ALA A 62 13.69 -9.78 -5.22
C ALA A 62 12.86 -9.35 -6.44
N LYS A 63 13.45 -8.51 -7.28
CA LYS A 63 12.82 -8.01 -8.50
C LYS A 63 12.50 -9.17 -9.46
N VAL A 64 11.23 -9.30 -9.81
CA VAL A 64 10.74 -10.13 -10.90
C VAL A 64 10.58 -9.31 -12.17
N LEU A 65 9.90 -8.15 -12.07
CA LEU A 65 9.76 -7.18 -13.17
C LEU A 65 9.88 -5.75 -12.65
N ASN A 66 10.38 -4.86 -13.52
CA ASN A 66 10.27 -3.42 -13.38
C ASN A 66 10.09 -2.85 -14.79
N LEU A 67 8.90 -2.34 -15.07
CA LEU A 67 8.50 -1.87 -16.39
C LEU A 67 8.15 -0.40 -16.31
N TYR A 68 8.57 0.38 -17.31
CA TYR A 68 8.18 1.77 -17.48
C TYR A 68 7.24 1.90 -18.67
N ILE A 69 6.22 2.73 -18.52
CA ILE A 69 5.12 2.84 -19.47
C ILE A 69 5.06 4.28 -19.95
N LYS A 70 5.00 4.46 -21.28
CA LYS A 70 4.73 5.75 -21.91
C LYS A 70 3.23 5.83 -22.19
N PRO A 71 2.47 6.66 -21.45
CA PRO A 71 1.03 6.77 -21.68
C PRO A 71 0.72 7.24 -23.10
N ILE A 72 -0.36 6.71 -23.67
CA ILE A 72 -0.88 7.15 -24.99
C ILE A 72 -1.32 8.61 -24.93
N LYS A 73 -1.92 9.02 -23.81
CA LYS A 73 -2.32 10.42 -23.57
C LYS A 73 -1.08 11.25 -23.23
N PRO A 74 -1.00 12.51 -23.69
CA PRO A 74 0.06 13.41 -23.28
C PRO A 74 0.17 13.53 -21.75
N VAL A 75 1.38 13.38 -21.23
CA VAL A 75 1.66 13.56 -19.81
C VAL A 75 1.64 15.05 -19.47
N THR A 76 0.74 15.45 -18.56
CA THR A 76 0.62 16.82 -18.04
C THR A 76 1.64 17.09 -16.95
N SER A 77 1.86 16.11 -16.06
CA SER A 77 2.90 16.15 -15.04
C SER A 77 3.30 14.74 -14.66
N CYS A 78 4.60 14.51 -14.50
CA CYS A 78 5.09 13.23 -13.96
C CYS A 78 4.84 13.10 -12.46
N LEU A 79 4.46 14.20 -11.78
CA LEU A 79 4.39 14.27 -10.31
C LEU A 79 5.71 13.81 -9.69
N THR A 80 6.84 14.20 -10.29
CA THR A 80 8.18 13.66 -10.00
C THR A 80 8.55 13.60 -8.52
N PRO A 81 8.25 14.61 -7.67
CA PRO A 81 8.56 14.50 -6.24
C PRO A 81 7.75 13.43 -5.50
N LEU A 82 6.63 12.98 -6.09
CA LEU A 82 5.83 11.86 -5.59
C LEU A 82 6.30 10.53 -6.21
N THR A 83 6.46 10.46 -7.53
CA THR A 83 6.59 9.20 -8.27
C THR A 83 8.03 8.80 -8.64
N GLY A 84 8.99 9.73 -8.47
CA GLY A 84 10.37 9.55 -8.92
C GLY A 84 10.55 9.59 -10.45
N LEU A 85 9.47 9.54 -11.22
CA LEU A 85 9.50 9.51 -12.67
C LEU A 85 9.79 10.89 -13.26
N THR A 86 10.59 10.92 -14.34
CA THR A 86 10.81 12.13 -15.14
C THR A 86 10.36 11.93 -16.59
N PRO A 87 10.06 13.01 -17.34
CA PRO A 87 9.72 12.90 -18.76
C PRO A 87 10.80 12.19 -19.57
N GLU A 88 12.08 12.46 -19.29
CA GLU A 88 13.22 11.84 -19.98
C GLU A 88 13.29 10.34 -19.69
N HIS A 89 13.00 9.94 -18.44
CA HIS A 89 12.97 8.55 -18.04
C HIS A 89 11.87 7.77 -18.79
N ILE A 90 10.66 8.33 -18.82
CA ILE A 90 9.52 7.75 -19.55
C ILE A 90 9.81 7.67 -21.05
N GLU A 91 10.42 8.70 -21.63
CA GLU A 91 10.76 8.70 -23.07
C GLU A 91 11.84 7.66 -23.40
N ALA A 92 12.84 7.50 -22.53
CA ALA A 92 13.96 6.60 -22.76
C ALA A 92 13.62 5.12 -22.55
N HIS A 93 12.70 4.81 -21.64
CA HIS A 93 12.45 3.44 -21.18
C HIS A 93 10.99 2.97 -21.36
N GLY A 94 10.07 3.87 -21.70
CA GLY A 94 8.64 3.58 -21.77
C GLY A 94 8.26 2.67 -22.94
N THR A 95 7.58 1.56 -22.63
CA THR A 95 6.81 0.75 -23.59
C THR A 95 5.32 1.15 -23.54
N THR A 96 4.48 0.58 -24.40
CA THR A 96 3.02 0.78 -24.29
C THR A 96 2.46 -0.03 -23.11
N LEU A 97 1.29 0.37 -22.60
CA LEU A 97 0.65 -0.38 -21.52
C LEU A 97 0.30 -1.80 -21.99
N GLU A 98 -0.13 -1.96 -23.24
CA GLU A 98 -0.50 -3.25 -23.81
C GLU A 98 0.69 -4.23 -23.82
N GLU A 99 1.86 -3.78 -24.27
CA GLU A 99 3.10 -4.58 -24.28
C GLU A 99 3.59 -4.89 -22.87
N ALA A 100 3.49 -3.92 -21.95
CA ALA A 100 3.81 -4.11 -20.54
C ALA A 100 2.91 -5.16 -19.89
N LEU A 101 1.60 -5.13 -20.15
CA LEU A 101 0.63 -6.08 -19.60
C LEU A 101 0.82 -7.50 -20.15
N VAL A 102 1.21 -7.66 -21.41
CA VAL A 102 1.61 -8.97 -21.96
C VAL A 102 2.82 -9.52 -21.21
N THR A 103 3.84 -8.68 -21.00
CA THR A 103 5.06 -9.04 -20.27
C THR A 103 4.74 -9.39 -18.81
N LEU A 104 3.89 -8.60 -18.16
CA LEU A 104 3.45 -8.82 -16.79
C LEU A 104 2.72 -10.15 -16.63
N ARG A 105 1.70 -10.44 -17.45
CA ARG A 105 0.93 -11.70 -17.37
C ARG A 105 1.79 -12.93 -17.67
N ALA A 106 2.86 -12.78 -18.46
CA ALA A 106 3.81 -13.87 -18.70
C ALA A 106 4.70 -14.16 -17.48
N ALA A 107 5.03 -13.15 -16.67
CA ALA A 107 5.90 -13.31 -15.50
C ALA A 107 5.15 -13.56 -14.19
N LEU A 108 3.89 -13.12 -14.09
CA LEU A 108 3.04 -13.32 -12.91
C LEU A 108 2.46 -14.73 -12.90
N PRO A 109 2.75 -15.58 -11.89
CA PRO A 109 2.15 -16.89 -11.82
C PRO A 109 0.67 -16.83 -11.48
N LYS A 110 -0.16 -17.62 -12.16
CA LYS A 110 -1.62 -17.69 -11.92
C LYS A 110 -2.02 -18.14 -10.51
N HIS A 111 -1.12 -18.81 -9.80
CA HIS A 111 -1.33 -19.25 -8.41
C HIS A 111 -0.82 -18.22 -7.39
N ALA A 112 -0.34 -17.06 -7.84
CA ALA A 112 0.20 -16.03 -6.96
C ALA A 112 -0.89 -15.37 -6.11
N TYR A 113 -0.56 -15.14 -4.84
CA TYR A 113 -1.27 -14.24 -3.96
C TYR A 113 -0.53 -12.90 -3.94
N LEU A 114 -1.22 -11.85 -4.38
CA LEU A 114 -0.69 -10.50 -4.47
C LEU A 114 -0.81 -9.78 -3.13
N VAL A 115 0.33 -9.46 -2.54
CA VAL A 115 0.47 -8.69 -1.31
C VAL A 115 0.67 -7.23 -1.66
N GLY A 116 -0.08 -6.32 -1.03
CA GLY A 116 0.17 -4.88 -1.21
C GLY A 116 -0.75 -4.00 -0.38
N GLN A 117 -0.45 -2.70 -0.36
CA GLN A 117 -1.25 -1.71 0.36
C GLN A 117 -2.42 -1.26 -0.50
N ASN A 118 -3.65 -1.65 -0.15
CA ASN A 118 -4.84 -1.36 -0.94
C ASN A 118 -4.72 -1.91 -2.39
N ILE A 119 -4.15 -3.12 -2.47
CA ILE A 119 -3.69 -3.85 -3.67
C ILE A 119 -4.73 -3.98 -4.80
N ARG A 120 -6.03 -3.90 -4.47
CA ARG A 120 -7.09 -3.97 -5.49
C ARG A 120 -6.99 -2.81 -6.49
N LYS A 121 -6.54 -1.63 -6.05
CA LYS A 121 -6.34 -0.50 -6.97
C LYS A 121 -5.27 -0.79 -8.00
N ASP A 122 -4.17 -1.42 -7.61
CA ASP A 122 -3.11 -1.78 -8.54
C ASP A 122 -3.60 -2.82 -9.55
N THR A 123 -4.35 -3.83 -9.10
CA THR A 123 -4.96 -4.80 -10.01
C THR A 123 -5.99 -4.18 -10.95
N GLU A 124 -6.74 -3.18 -10.50
CA GLU A 124 -7.68 -2.42 -11.34
C GLU A 124 -6.94 -1.59 -12.40
N TRP A 125 -5.87 -0.87 -12.00
CA TRP A 125 -5.02 -0.11 -12.93
C TRP A 125 -4.39 -0.98 -14.03
N LEU A 126 -4.13 -2.23 -13.70
CA LEU A 126 -3.46 -3.20 -14.57
C LEU A 126 -4.42 -4.16 -15.28
N GLU A 127 -5.73 -4.01 -15.05
CA GLU A 127 -6.77 -4.87 -15.62
C GLU A 127 -6.49 -6.36 -15.36
N LEU A 128 -5.99 -6.68 -14.16
CA LEU A 128 -5.73 -8.07 -13.74
C LEU A 128 -6.97 -8.64 -13.05
N GLU A 129 -7.34 -9.87 -13.43
CA GLU A 129 -8.52 -10.54 -12.89
C GLU A 129 -8.14 -11.64 -11.87
N GLU A 130 -8.64 -11.50 -10.64
CA GLU A 130 -8.51 -12.50 -9.57
C GLU A 130 -9.20 -13.82 -9.99
N GLY A 131 -8.48 -14.94 -9.90
CA GLY A 131 -8.89 -16.26 -10.39
C GLY A 131 -8.50 -16.55 -11.84
N VAL A 132 -8.04 -15.57 -12.61
CA VAL A 132 -7.60 -15.72 -14.01
C VAL A 132 -6.10 -15.46 -14.16
N ASP A 133 -5.67 -14.27 -13.72
CA ASP A 133 -4.28 -13.81 -13.82
C ASP A 133 -3.47 -14.15 -12.55
N PHE A 134 -4.14 -14.22 -11.38
CA PHE A 134 -3.55 -14.55 -10.08
C PHE A 134 -4.60 -15.20 -9.15
N ALA A 135 -4.21 -15.78 -8.02
CA ALA A 135 -5.09 -16.57 -7.16
C ALA A 135 -5.87 -15.76 -6.11
N GLY A 136 -5.29 -14.67 -5.60
CA GLY A 136 -5.95 -13.85 -4.59
C GLY A 136 -5.17 -12.62 -4.17
N CYS A 137 -5.84 -11.73 -3.42
CA CYS A 137 -5.23 -10.54 -2.85
C CYS A 137 -5.06 -10.65 -1.32
N ILE A 138 -3.93 -10.16 -0.82
CA ILE A 138 -3.61 -9.99 0.60
C ILE A 138 -3.39 -8.50 0.85
N ASP A 139 -4.44 -7.83 1.30
CA ASP A 139 -4.43 -6.37 1.47
C ASP A 139 -3.89 -5.93 2.83
N LEU A 140 -2.71 -5.30 2.80
CA LEU A 140 -2.05 -4.74 3.99
C LEU A 140 -2.88 -3.65 4.67
N ALA A 141 -3.71 -2.91 3.95
CA ALA A 141 -4.59 -1.89 4.54
C ALA A 141 -5.61 -2.53 5.51
N GLY A 142 -6.02 -3.77 5.22
CA GLY A 142 -6.90 -4.57 6.07
C GLY A 142 -6.15 -5.24 7.23
N LEU A 143 -4.93 -5.72 6.99
CA LEU A 143 -4.11 -6.40 8.00
C LEU A 143 -3.53 -5.44 9.05
N THR A 144 -3.21 -4.21 8.65
CA THR A 144 -2.47 -3.23 9.48
C THR A 144 -3.37 -2.16 10.10
N ARG A 145 -4.67 -2.13 9.79
CA ARG A 145 -5.62 -1.21 10.44
C ARG A 145 -5.73 -1.53 11.93
N VAL A 146 -5.91 -0.49 12.73
CA VAL A 146 -6.00 -0.62 14.19
C VAL A 146 -7.30 0.02 14.67
N TYR A 147 -8.07 -0.70 15.49
CA TYR A 147 -9.23 -0.10 16.14
C TYR A 147 -8.75 1.00 17.08
N ASN A 148 -9.24 2.21 16.88
CA ASN A 148 -8.84 3.38 17.63
C ASN A 148 -9.97 3.82 18.57
N PRO A 149 -9.85 3.59 19.89
CA PRO A 149 -10.89 3.94 20.86
C PRO A 149 -11.23 5.43 20.88
N LYS A 150 -10.28 6.31 20.52
CA LYS A 150 -10.52 7.76 20.45
C LYS A 150 -11.58 8.13 19.42
N TYR A 151 -11.68 7.35 18.33
CA TYR A 151 -12.58 7.61 17.20
C TYR A 151 -13.66 6.53 17.06
N SER A 152 -13.72 5.56 17.97
CA SER A 152 -14.61 4.39 17.91
C SER A 152 -14.67 3.73 16.52
N SER A 153 -13.53 3.66 15.83
CA SER A 153 -13.44 3.20 14.44
C SER A 153 -12.04 2.68 14.12
N TYR A 154 -11.90 1.92 13.03
CA TYR A 154 -10.60 1.49 12.53
C TYR A 154 -9.86 2.66 11.90
N THR A 155 -8.65 2.91 12.38
CA THR A 155 -7.69 3.81 11.74
C THR A 155 -6.87 3.03 10.73
N HIS A 156 -6.86 3.52 9.49
CA HIS A 156 -5.97 3.02 8.43
C HIS A 156 -4.69 3.87 8.38
N PHE A 157 -3.62 3.24 7.92
CA PHE A 157 -2.29 3.83 7.80
C PHE A 157 -1.77 3.60 6.37
N GLY A 158 -0.99 4.55 5.85
CA GLY A 158 -0.29 4.37 4.58
C GLY A 158 0.92 3.46 4.74
N LEU A 159 1.42 2.93 3.62
CA LEU A 159 2.53 1.96 3.61
C LEU A 159 3.78 2.48 4.33
N ASP A 160 4.21 3.71 4.04
CA ASP A 160 5.38 4.32 4.69
C ASP A 160 5.23 4.47 6.20
N HIS A 161 4.02 4.82 6.66
CA HIS A 161 3.76 4.91 8.10
C HIS A 161 3.92 3.56 8.77
N VAL A 162 3.43 2.49 8.11
CA VAL A 162 3.58 1.13 8.61
C VAL A 162 5.04 0.69 8.57
N ALA A 163 5.73 0.87 7.44
CA ALA A 163 7.14 0.52 7.28
C ALA A 163 8.03 1.26 8.30
N THR A 164 7.82 2.56 8.49
CA THR A 164 8.52 3.34 9.50
C THR A 164 8.29 2.77 10.90
N ALA A 165 7.03 2.53 11.27
CA ALA A 165 6.68 2.11 12.64
C ALA A 165 7.08 0.66 12.96
N TRP A 166 7.01 -0.24 11.98
CA TRP A 166 7.21 -1.68 12.19
C TRP A 166 8.59 -2.20 11.77
N LEU A 167 9.21 -1.57 10.78
CA LEU A 167 10.51 -1.96 10.23
C LEU A 167 11.62 -0.97 10.59
N GLY A 168 11.28 0.25 11.03
CA GLY A 168 12.25 1.34 11.20
C GLY A 168 12.71 1.94 9.88
N GLU A 169 12.03 1.63 8.77
CA GLU A 169 12.33 2.10 7.42
C GLU A 169 11.55 3.39 7.14
N ALA A 170 12.08 4.52 7.59
CA ALA A 170 11.52 5.82 7.24
C ALA A 170 11.89 6.20 5.80
N LEU A 171 10.93 6.73 5.04
CA LEU A 171 11.21 7.38 3.77
C LEU A 171 12.05 8.64 4.04
N GLY A 172 13.14 8.82 3.30
CA GLY A 172 14.02 9.96 3.43
C GLY A 172 13.32 11.28 3.08
N GLU A 173 13.82 12.39 3.63
CA GLU A 173 13.33 13.72 3.24
C GLU A 173 13.62 13.97 1.75
N GLY A 174 12.57 14.22 0.98
CA GLY A 174 12.67 14.44 -0.47
C GLY A 174 12.86 13.17 -1.31
N GLU A 175 12.81 11.98 -0.70
CA GLU A 175 12.77 10.71 -1.43
C GLU A 175 11.37 10.53 -2.04
N ALA A 176 11.35 10.18 -3.33
CA ALA A 176 10.12 9.90 -4.06
C ALA A 176 9.79 8.41 -4.00
N HIS A 177 8.55 8.06 -4.30
CA HIS A 177 8.13 6.67 -4.44
C HIS A 177 8.70 6.05 -5.73
N ASP A 178 8.73 4.72 -5.72
CA ASP A 178 9.14 3.87 -6.84
C ASP A 178 8.36 2.56 -6.70
N ALA A 179 7.66 2.15 -7.77
CA ALA A 179 6.76 1.01 -7.71
C ALA A 179 7.47 -0.29 -7.29
N LEU A 180 8.70 -0.51 -7.75
CA LEU A 180 9.46 -1.71 -7.38
C LEU A 180 9.85 -1.68 -5.89
N GLY A 181 10.31 -0.53 -5.40
CA GLY A 181 10.63 -0.29 -4.01
C GLY A 181 9.43 -0.46 -3.09
N ASP A 182 8.25 0.01 -3.49
CA ASP A 182 7.01 -0.07 -2.72
C ASP A 182 6.40 -1.48 -2.72
N ALA A 183 6.50 -2.22 -3.81
CA ALA A 183 6.20 -3.65 -3.83
C ALA A 183 7.15 -4.43 -2.89
N ALA A 184 8.45 -4.14 -2.94
CA ALA A 184 9.43 -4.74 -2.03
C ALA A 184 9.14 -4.42 -0.56
N LYS A 185 8.77 -3.16 -0.26
CA LYS A 185 8.38 -2.66 1.07
C LYS A 185 7.10 -3.34 1.57
N SER A 186 6.10 -3.50 0.71
CA SER A 186 4.88 -4.25 1.01
C SER A 186 5.17 -5.69 1.43
N MET A 187 6.06 -6.39 0.70
CA MET A 187 6.44 -7.75 1.07
C MET A 187 7.16 -7.81 2.43
N ARG A 188 8.05 -6.85 2.73
CA ARG A 188 8.70 -6.75 4.06
C ARG A 188 7.69 -6.49 5.19
N VAL A 189 6.73 -5.59 4.97
CA VAL A 189 5.64 -5.33 5.92
C VAL A 189 4.80 -6.59 6.15
N TYR A 190 4.51 -7.36 5.11
CA TYR A 190 3.77 -8.62 5.23
C TYR A 190 4.52 -9.67 6.05
N ARG A 191 5.82 -9.88 5.78
CA ARG A 191 6.64 -10.77 6.62
C ARG A 191 6.64 -10.34 8.08
N LYS A 192 6.72 -9.03 8.34
CA LYS A 192 6.63 -8.50 9.71
C LYS A 192 5.27 -8.74 10.35
N TYR A 193 4.18 -8.61 9.58
CA TYR A 193 2.83 -8.96 10.04
C TYR A 193 2.74 -10.44 10.43
N LEU A 194 3.24 -11.35 9.58
CA LEU A 194 3.26 -12.78 9.87
C LEU A 194 4.02 -13.08 11.17
N GLN A 195 5.19 -12.47 11.34
CA GLN A 195 6.00 -12.60 12.55
C GLN A 195 5.29 -12.11 13.81
N VAL A 196 4.71 -10.90 13.79
CA VAL A 196 4.11 -10.31 15.00
C VAL A 196 2.73 -10.88 15.32
N SER A 197 2.02 -11.41 14.33
CA SER A 197 0.74 -12.12 14.51
C SER A 197 0.94 -13.59 14.91
N GLY A 198 2.12 -14.16 14.66
CA GLY A 198 2.39 -15.59 14.83
C GLY A 198 1.79 -16.47 13.72
N ALA A 199 1.28 -15.86 12.65
CA ALA A 199 0.69 -16.58 11.52
C ALA A 199 1.73 -17.41 10.74
N ASP A 200 3.01 -17.11 10.87
CA ASP A 200 4.13 -17.92 10.33
C ASP A 200 4.41 -19.20 11.15
N GLY A 201 3.74 -19.41 12.29
CA GLY A 201 4.00 -20.53 13.19
C GLY A 201 5.30 -20.38 14.00
N GLY A 202 5.98 -19.24 13.91
CA GLY A 202 7.26 -18.96 14.57
C GLY A 202 7.18 -18.67 16.07
N GLY A 203 6.00 -18.86 16.69
CA GLY A 203 5.82 -18.69 18.14
C GLY A 203 5.96 -17.23 18.59
N ALA A 204 5.25 -16.32 17.92
CA ALA A 204 5.21 -14.90 18.30
C ALA A 204 4.95 -14.73 19.79
N ALA A 205 5.68 -13.81 20.43
CA ALA A 205 5.47 -13.49 21.83
C ALA A 205 4.01 -13.06 22.07
N GLN A 206 3.44 -13.49 23.21
CA GLN A 206 2.08 -13.12 23.59
C GLN A 206 1.95 -11.58 23.58
N GLY A 207 1.03 -11.05 22.75
CA GLY A 207 0.77 -9.62 22.66
C GLY A 207 1.63 -8.86 21.64
N ALA A 208 2.56 -9.51 20.92
CA ALA A 208 3.43 -8.85 19.94
C ALA A 208 2.67 -8.05 18.86
N LEU A 209 1.59 -8.61 18.31
CA LEU A 209 0.72 -7.88 17.38
C LEU A 209 0.10 -6.64 18.02
N GLY A 210 -0.37 -6.76 19.28
CA GLY A 210 -0.95 -5.65 20.02
C GLY A 210 0.06 -4.53 20.24
N GLU A 211 1.30 -4.87 20.59
CA GLU A 211 2.39 -3.90 20.72
C GLU A 211 2.68 -3.22 19.37
N ALA A 212 2.81 -3.98 18.29
CA ALA A 212 3.01 -3.44 16.94
C ALA A 212 1.86 -2.50 16.52
N GLN A 213 0.62 -2.82 16.86
CA GLN A 213 -0.53 -1.94 16.62
C GLN A 213 -0.47 -0.65 17.45
N GLN A 214 0.00 -0.71 18.71
CA GLN A 214 0.23 0.49 19.52
C GLN A 214 1.36 1.35 18.93
N LEU A 215 2.39 0.74 18.33
CA LEU A 215 3.43 1.49 17.60
C LEU A 215 2.81 2.33 16.47
N LEU A 216 1.89 1.77 15.69
CA LEU A 216 1.21 2.52 14.61
C LEU A 216 0.41 3.71 15.13
N LEU A 217 -0.30 3.54 16.23
CA LEU A 217 -1.13 4.58 16.82
C LEU A 217 -0.30 5.73 17.41
N ARG A 218 0.85 5.42 18.03
CA ARG A 218 1.71 6.42 18.68
C ARG A 218 2.71 7.09 17.73
N ALA A 219 3.06 6.42 16.64
CA ALA A 219 4.01 6.96 15.67
C ALA A 219 3.50 8.28 15.08
N PRO A 220 4.35 9.32 14.97
CA PRO A 220 3.99 10.54 14.28
C PRO A 220 3.57 10.25 12.84
N LYS A 221 2.48 10.86 12.39
CA LYS A 221 2.04 10.76 10.99
C LYS A 221 2.65 11.91 10.19
N ALA A 222 3.49 11.57 9.21
CA ALA A 222 3.88 12.54 8.20
C ALA A 222 2.65 12.93 7.35
N PRO A 223 2.50 14.20 6.95
CA PRO A 223 1.44 14.59 6.02
C PRO A 223 1.70 13.95 4.66
N SER A 224 0.66 13.39 4.03
CA SER A 224 0.80 12.81 2.68
C SER A 224 1.08 13.89 1.63
N PHE A 225 1.58 13.48 0.47
CA PHE A 225 1.83 14.39 -0.64
C PHE A 225 0.61 15.26 -0.99
N ALA A 226 -0.60 14.69 -1.05
CA ALA A 226 -1.83 15.43 -1.34
C ALA A 226 -2.27 16.41 -0.23
N VAL A 227 -1.79 16.23 1.01
CA VAL A 227 -2.00 17.20 2.10
C VAL A 227 -1.03 18.37 1.96
N GLN A 228 0.24 18.08 1.68
CA GLN A 228 1.28 19.10 1.50
C GLN A 228 1.09 19.89 0.20
N ASN A 229 0.68 19.20 -0.86
CA ASN A 229 0.51 19.72 -2.21
C ASN A 229 -0.91 19.42 -2.71
N PRO A 230 -1.95 20.15 -2.27
CA PRO A 230 -3.33 19.95 -2.76
C PRO A 230 -3.47 20.00 -4.30
N THR A 231 -2.60 20.80 -4.92
CA THR A 231 -2.39 20.90 -6.36
C THR A 231 -0.88 20.90 -6.61
N PHE A 232 -0.42 20.22 -7.65
CA PHE A 232 0.98 20.18 -8.09
C PHE A 232 1.02 20.24 -9.62
N ASP A 233 1.82 21.13 -10.21
CA ASP A 233 1.81 21.41 -11.67
C ASP A 233 0.40 21.68 -12.26
N GLY A 234 -0.47 22.30 -11.46
CA GLY A 234 -1.88 22.51 -11.83
C GLY A 234 -2.77 21.26 -11.73
N VAL A 235 -2.20 20.09 -11.44
CA VAL A 235 -2.92 18.83 -11.24
C VAL A 235 -3.45 18.72 -9.82
N CYS A 236 -4.75 18.47 -9.68
CA CYS A 236 -5.39 18.21 -8.39
C CYS A 236 -4.94 16.86 -7.81
N GLN A 237 -4.59 16.84 -6.52
CA GLN A 237 -4.13 15.62 -5.83
C GLN A 237 -5.24 14.87 -5.07
N GLY A 238 -6.50 15.23 -5.28
CA GLY A 238 -7.63 14.43 -4.78
C GLY A 238 -7.83 14.46 -3.25
N ASN A 239 -7.39 15.51 -2.56
CA ASN A 239 -7.72 15.68 -1.16
C ASN A 239 -9.14 16.26 -1.01
N ARG A 240 -10.07 15.51 -0.41
CA ARG A 240 -11.50 15.88 -0.29
C ARG A 240 -11.74 17.26 0.34
N LYS A 241 -10.85 17.74 1.21
CA LYS A 241 -11.01 19.03 1.89
C LYS A 241 -10.55 20.22 1.06
N THR A 242 -9.64 19.99 0.11
CA THR A 242 -8.96 21.05 -0.65
C THR A 242 -9.18 20.96 -2.15
N CYS A 243 -9.77 19.87 -2.65
CA CYS A 243 -10.07 19.64 -4.05
C CYS A 243 -11.04 20.69 -4.60
N LYS A 244 -10.71 21.19 -5.80
CA LYS A 244 -11.50 22.18 -6.56
C LYS A 244 -11.67 21.81 -8.04
N CYS A 245 -11.28 20.59 -8.44
CA CYS A 245 -11.27 20.20 -9.85
C CYS A 245 -12.65 19.80 -10.41
N GLY A 246 -13.66 19.63 -9.54
CA GLY A 246 -15.03 19.29 -9.92
C GLY A 246 -15.26 17.80 -10.24
N GLN A 247 -14.21 16.97 -10.27
CA GLN A 247 -14.37 15.52 -10.44
C GLN A 247 -14.97 14.88 -9.18
N PRO A 248 -15.80 13.82 -9.34
CA PRO A 248 -16.40 13.14 -8.19
C PRO A 248 -15.35 12.39 -7.36
N PHE A 249 -15.64 12.17 -6.09
CA PHE A 249 -14.91 11.22 -5.27
C PHE A 249 -15.64 9.89 -5.29
N PHE A 250 -15.03 8.86 -5.85
CA PHE A 250 -15.54 7.50 -5.74
C PHE A 250 -15.24 6.96 -4.34
N SER A 251 -16.18 6.18 -3.81
CA SER A 251 -16.14 5.57 -2.48
C SER A 251 -15.42 4.25 -2.49
#